data_AF-A0A401P5A9-F1
#
_entry.id   AF-A0A401P5A9-F1
#
_cell.length_a   1.000
_cell.length_b   1.000
_cell.length_c   1.000
_cell.angle_alpha   90.00
_cell.angle_beta   90.00
_cell.angle_gamma   90.00
#
_symmetry.space_group_name_H-M   'P 1'
#
loop_
_entity.id
_entity.type
_entity.pdbx_description
1 polymer ?
#
loop_
_entity_poly.entity_id
_entity_poly.type
_entity_poly.pdbx_seq_one_letter_code
_entity_poly.pdbx_strand_id
1 'polypeptide(L)'
;MGRGLGAWSLLLLLGLPRSGAGDISTEKLWMVKERVVYGDDSGLPGPRASLEGGWGSGSGAAAPPAPPPASGLEPGMLAPAFTLDTLDGELRFPPAKEQRPRSFIFQAFTNKSGFLECLWSCQASLVALVNRLPQRSHVVFLSFDDSASTDVRWMKRQLVGVMEERLKNISMFKDLLSRLHFVPIPVYALGNWIPAIFYAWRCQDHNCGLAQVAFTSPELKLTVVAKRLDARYDWIMKIWRSAPYILRDGGDGCNISSRVKGAVAFISDEGNCSYFTKVINMATSQALGVLVYVRPGLPLQDMNCQGAECLTAINIPASIMHFQKDVIDALR
;
A
#
# COMPACT_ATOMS: atom_id res chain seq x y z
N MET A 1 -7.19 -50.78 -40.94
CA MET A 1 -7.41 -51.29 -39.56
C MET A 1 -7.62 -50.09 -38.64
N GLY A 2 -8.47 -50.23 -37.61
CA GLY A 2 -9.24 -49.18 -36.91
C GLY A 2 -8.47 -47.91 -36.49
N ARG A 3 -9.01 -46.69 -36.57
CA ARG A 3 -10.26 -46.06 -36.05
C ARG A 3 -10.38 -45.99 -34.52
N GLY A 4 -10.58 -44.75 -34.05
CA GLY A 4 -11.33 -44.35 -32.84
C GLY A 4 -10.54 -43.39 -31.94
N LEU A 5 -11.01 -42.23 -31.49
CA LEU A 5 -12.34 -41.60 -31.46
C LEU A 5 -12.15 -40.08 -31.24
N GLY A 6 -13.03 -39.27 -31.83
CA GLY A 6 -13.19 -37.85 -31.49
C GLY A 6 -14.57 -37.57 -30.89
N ALA A 7 -14.75 -36.38 -30.31
CA ALA A 7 -16.04 -35.69 -30.17
C ALA A 7 -15.78 -34.19 -29.92
N TRP A 8 -16.05 -33.31 -30.88
CA TRP A 8 -17.32 -32.57 -31.12
C TRP A 8 -17.67 -31.59 -29.99
N SER A 9 -17.61 -30.29 -30.29
CA SER A 9 -18.43 -29.27 -29.61
C SER A 9 -19.01 -28.33 -30.66
N LEU A 10 -20.34 -28.31 -30.64
CA LEU A 10 -21.26 -27.72 -31.59
C LEU A 10 -21.52 -26.26 -31.19
N LEU A 11 -21.56 -25.40 -32.20
CA LEU A 11 -21.95 -23.99 -32.13
C LEU A 11 -23.45 -23.86 -31.80
N LEU A 12 -23.83 -22.94 -30.92
CA LEU A 12 -25.19 -22.39 -30.87
C LEU A 12 -25.13 -20.87 -30.99
N LEU A 13 -25.29 -20.39 -32.22
CA LEU A 13 -25.68 -19.03 -32.56
C LEU A 13 -27.20 -18.96 -32.49
N LEU A 14 -27.75 -18.13 -31.60
CA LEU A 14 -29.14 -17.69 -31.68
C LEU A 14 -29.16 -16.16 -31.74
N GLY A 15 -29.64 -15.65 -32.87
CA GLY A 15 -29.88 -14.23 -33.09
C GLY A 15 -31.32 -13.85 -32.73
N LEU A 16 -31.41 -12.76 -31.95
CA LEU A 16 -32.41 -11.66 -31.92
C LEU A 16 -33.89 -11.98 -31.61
N PRO A 17 -34.55 -11.05 -30.88
CA PRO A 17 -35.22 -9.96 -31.61
C PRO A 17 -34.84 -8.55 -31.13
N ARG A 18 -34.82 -7.63 -32.11
CA ARG A 18 -34.97 -6.17 -31.93
C ARG A 18 -36.39 -5.88 -31.43
N SER A 19 -36.53 -5.17 -30.32
CA SER A 19 -37.44 -4.01 -30.14
C SER A 19 -37.62 -3.71 -28.65
N GLY A 20 -37.61 -2.42 -28.30
CA GLY A 20 -37.83 -1.93 -26.95
C GLY A 20 -36.83 -0.85 -26.57
N ALA A 21 -36.98 0.33 -27.19
CA ALA A 21 -36.30 1.54 -26.76
C ALA A 21 -36.74 1.88 -25.33
N GLY A 22 -35.86 1.63 -24.37
CA GLY A 22 -35.88 2.19 -23.03
C GLY A 22 -34.47 2.69 -22.77
N ASP A 23 -34.33 4.00 -22.67
CA ASP A 23 -33.08 4.73 -22.49
C ASP A 23 -32.43 4.31 -21.16
N ILE A 24 -31.55 3.29 -21.20
CA ILE A 24 -30.72 2.89 -20.06
C ILE A 24 -29.49 3.78 -20.12
N SER A 25 -29.50 4.85 -19.31
CA SER A 25 -28.33 5.66 -19.01
C SER A 25 -27.10 4.77 -18.79
N THR A 26 -26.13 4.83 -19.70
CA THR A 26 -24.92 3.99 -19.75
C THR A 26 -23.88 4.32 -18.67
N GLU A 27 -24.27 5.01 -17.59
CA GLU A 27 -23.40 5.17 -16.43
C GLU A 27 -23.59 3.96 -15.52
N LYS A 28 -22.81 2.89 -15.74
CA LYS A 28 -22.66 1.82 -14.75
C LYS A 28 -22.06 2.44 -13.49
N LEU A 29 -22.90 2.66 -12.48
CA LEU A 29 -22.54 3.49 -11.34
C LEU A 29 -21.61 2.71 -10.41
N TRP A 30 -20.32 3.02 -10.49
CA TRP A 30 -19.36 2.66 -9.45
C TRP A 30 -19.38 3.72 -8.36
N MET A 31 -19.63 3.25 -7.14
CA MET A 31 -19.39 4.04 -5.95
C MET A 31 -18.01 3.69 -5.38
N VAL A 32 -17.23 4.72 -5.09
CA VAL A 32 -15.95 4.59 -4.39
C VAL A 32 -16.11 4.96 -2.93
N LYS A 33 -15.64 4.09 -2.02
CA LYS A 33 -15.55 4.39 -0.59
C LYS A 33 -14.12 4.18 -0.08
N GLU A 34 -13.67 5.07 0.79
CA GLU A 34 -12.46 4.87 1.57
C GLU A 34 -12.64 3.75 2.59
N ARG A 35 -11.65 2.85 2.66
CA ARG A 35 -11.56 1.84 3.71
C ARG A 35 -10.16 1.87 4.33
N VAL A 36 -10.10 2.14 5.62
CA VAL A 36 -8.88 1.96 6.41
C VAL A 36 -8.91 0.55 6.97
N VAL A 37 -7.90 -0.27 6.63
CA VAL A 37 -7.72 -1.59 7.23
C VAL A 37 -6.59 -1.48 8.24
N TYR A 38 -6.89 -1.83 9.49
CA TYR A 38 -5.88 -2.06 10.52
C TYR A 38 -5.41 -3.51 10.40
N GLY A 39 -4.10 -3.75 10.51
CA GLY A 39 -3.45 -5.02 10.20
C GLY A 39 -3.74 -6.19 11.15
N ASP A 40 -4.97 -6.34 11.65
CA ASP A 40 -5.35 -7.38 12.60
C ASP A 40 -6.48 -8.29 12.05
N ASP A 41 -6.22 -8.92 10.91
CA ASP A 41 -6.99 -10.10 10.46
C ASP A 41 -6.41 -11.41 11.04
N SER A 42 -5.57 -11.32 12.09
CA SER A 42 -4.84 -12.46 12.66
C SER A 42 -5.68 -13.36 13.58
N GLY A 43 -6.97 -13.05 13.78
CA GLY A 43 -7.86 -13.85 14.63
C GLY A 43 -7.50 -13.86 16.11
N LEU A 44 -6.53 -13.04 16.54
CA LEU A 44 -6.23 -12.82 17.96
C LEU A 44 -7.16 -11.71 18.50
N PRO A 45 -7.70 -11.86 19.72
CA PRO A 45 -8.61 -10.87 20.29
C PRO A 45 -7.86 -9.59 20.66
N GLY A 46 -7.73 -8.66 19.71
CA GLY A 46 -7.41 -7.27 19.98
C GLY A 46 -8.64 -6.52 20.52
N PRO A 47 -8.50 -5.62 21.51
CA PRO A 47 -9.65 -4.88 22.04
C PRO A 47 -10.22 -3.96 20.94
N ARG A 48 -11.44 -4.27 20.50
CA ARG A 48 -12.26 -3.38 19.66
C ARG A 48 -12.66 -2.16 20.49
N ALA A 49 -11.96 -1.06 20.32
CA ALA A 49 -12.50 0.26 20.65
C ALA A 49 -13.33 0.76 19.46
N SER A 50 -14.63 0.53 19.51
CA SER A 50 -15.57 1.25 18.64
C SER A 50 -15.66 2.69 19.13
N LEU A 51 -15.18 3.64 18.34
CA LEU A 51 -15.46 5.06 18.52
C LEU A 51 -16.32 5.54 17.35
N GLU A 52 -17.62 5.35 17.49
CA GLU A 52 -18.59 6.25 16.85
C GLU A 52 -18.58 7.56 17.65
N GLY A 53 -18.00 8.62 17.08
CA GLY A 53 -17.92 9.94 17.70
C GLY A 53 -18.79 10.95 16.97
N GLY A 54 -20.11 10.90 17.22
CA GLY A 54 -20.99 12.06 17.10
C GLY A 54 -20.73 13.00 18.27
N TRP A 55 -20.60 14.30 18.00
CA TRP A 55 -20.32 15.31 19.00
C TRP A 55 -21.54 15.51 19.90
N GLY A 56 -21.43 15.11 21.16
CA GLY A 56 -22.43 15.35 22.20
C GLY A 56 -21.74 15.56 23.54
N SER A 57 -21.88 16.76 24.10
CA SER A 57 -21.38 17.14 25.42
C SER A 57 -22.11 16.33 26.50
N GLY A 58 -21.37 15.53 27.27
CA GLY A 58 -21.93 14.70 28.34
C GLY A 58 -20.84 14.27 29.33
N SER A 59 -21.03 14.66 30.57
CA SER A 59 -20.13 14.50 31.73
C SER A 59 -19.77 13.05 32.09
N GLY A 60 -18.49 12.83 32.36
CA GLY A 60 -18.01 11.93 33.43
C GLY A 60 -18.14 10.42 33.21
N ALA A 61 -17.28 9.83 32.38
CA ALA A 61 -16.88 8.44 32.52
C ALA A 61 -15.35 8.36 32.36
N ALA A 62 -14.65 7.96 33.42
CA ALA A 62 -13.21 7.75 33.38
C ALA A 62 -12.89 6.70 32.31
N ALA A 63 -11.94 7.04 31.42
CA ALA A 63 -11.41 6.09 30.44
C ALA A 63 -10.95 4.82 31.17
N PRO A 64 -11.20 3.63 30.60
CA PRO A 64 -10.68 2.40 31.18
C PRO A 64 -9.15 2.51 31.31
N PRO A 65 -8.57 2.00 32.42
CA PRO A 65 -7.13 2.05 32.61
C PRO A 65 -6.44 1.39 31.42
N ALA A 66 -5.38 2.06 30.93
CA ALA A 66 -4.51 1.51 29.91
C ALA A 66 -4.08 0.08 30.32
N PRO A 67 -3.95 -0.85 29.38
CA PRO A 67 -3.39 -2.16 29.69
C PRO A 67 -2.04 -1.98 30.41
N PRO A 68 -1.73 -2.81 31.41
CA PRO A 68 -0.48 -2.69 32.14
C PRO A 68 0.68 -2.69 31.15
N PRO A 69 1.70 -1.82 31.36
CA PRO A 69 2.85 -1.73 30.46
C PRO A 69 3.46 -3.12 30.30
N ALA A 70 3.80 -3.48 29.06
CA ALA A 70 4.54 -4.69 28.78
C ALA A 70 5.89 -4.56 29.48
N SER A 71 6.02 -5.20 30.65
CA SER A 71 7.17 -5.03 31.54
C SER A 71 8.47 -5.29 30.78
N GLY A 72 9.31 -4.26 30.62
CA GLY A 72 10.66 -4.36 30.05
C GLY A 72 10.80 -4.05 28.56
N LEU A 73 9.77 -3.54 27.89
CA LEU A 73 9.80 -3.24 26.44
C LEU A 73 9.66 -1.75 26.10
N GLU A 74 9.79 -0.86 27.08
CA GLU A 74 9.65 0.59 26.89
C GLU A 74 10.93 1.26 26.36
N PRO A 75 10.83 2.43 25.71
CA PRO A 75 12.01 3.21 25.34
C PRO A 75 12.93 3.50 26.53
N GLY A 76 14.24 3.34 26.34
CA GLY A 76 15.24 3.49 27.41
C GLY A 76 15.55 2.21 28.18
N MET A 77 14.74 1.15 28.00
CA MET A 77 15.03 -0.17 28.55
C MET A 77 15.98 -0.98 27.65
N LEU A 78 16.68 -1.95 28.26
CA LEU A 78 17.48 -2.90 27.50
C LEU A 78 16.57 -3.86 26.74
N ALA A 79 16.80 -3.99 25.43
CA ALA A 79 16.08 -4.96 24.61
C ALA A 79 16.39 -6.40 25.09
N PRO A 80 15.36 -7.27 25.26
CA PRO A 80 15.60 -8.66 25.61
C PRO A 80 16.37 -9.41 24.50
N ALA A 81 17.05 -10.49 24.89
CA ALA A 81 17.74 -11.36 23.95
C ALA A 81 16.76 -11.96 22.92
N PHE A 82 17.25 -12.22 21.71
CA PHE A 82 16.49 -12.89 20.65
C PHE A 82 17.38 -13.73 19.74
N THR A 83 16.75 -14.71 19.12
CA THR A 83 17.31 -15.49 18.00
C THR A 83 16.31 -15.46 16.86
N LEU A 84 16.77 -15.22 15.65
CA LEU A 84 15.96 -15.16 14.44
C LEU A 84 16.60 -15.99 13.33
N ASP A 85 15.82 -16.86 12.70
CA ASP A 85 16.23 -17.53 11.48
C ASP A 85 16.11 -16.57 10.30
N THR A 86 17.21 -16.33 9.58
CA THR A 86 17.24 -15.49 8.39
C THR A 86 17.52 -16.34 7.15
N LEU A 87 17.33 -15.75 5.96
CA LEU A 87 17.71 -16.38 4.70
C LEU A 87 19.20 -16.76 4.62
N ASP A 88 20.07 -16.09 5.39
CA ASP A 88 21.52 -16.27 5.37
C ASP A 88 22.05 -16.96 6.64
N GLY A 89 21.16 -17.56 7.43
CA GLY A 89 21.48 -18.25 8.68
C GLY A 89 20.90 -17.55 9.91
N GLU A 90 21.33 -17.99 11.08
CA GLU A 90 20.76 -17.57 12.35
C GLU A 90 21.38 -16.23 12.84
N LEU A 91 20.52 -15.30 13.25
CA LEU A 91 20.88 -14.03 13.86
C LEU A 91 20.59 -14.08 15.37
N ARG A 92 21.59 -13.78 16.20
CA ARG A 92 21.47 -13.75 17.67
C ARG A 92 21.77 -12.38 18.26
N PHE A 93 21.04 -12.03 19.31
CA PHE A 93 21.31 -10.88 20.17
C PHE A 93 21.12 -11.28 21.65
N PRO A 94 22.05 -10.92 22.55
CA PRO A 94 23.35 -10.31 22.26
C PRO A 94 24.30 -11.27 21.50
N PRO A 95 25.25 -10.74 20.71
CA PRO A 95 26.22 -11.56 20.01
C PRO A 95 27.16 -12.27 20.99
N ALA A 96 27.47 -13.54 20.74
CA ALA A 96 28.24 -14.38 21.65
C ALA A 96 29.71 -13.93 21.88
N LYS A 97 30.30 -13.18 20.93
CA LYS A 97 31.73 -12.83 20.92
C LYS A 97 32.02 -11.42 20.38
N GLU A 98 31.29 -10.40 20.82
CA GLU A 98 31.61 -9.02 20.43
C GLU A 98 31.84 -8.09 21.61
N GLN A 99 32.93 -7.33 21.49
CA GLN A 99 33.36 -6.35 22.48
C GLN A 99 32.63 -5.00 22.35
N ARG A 100 31.73 -4.86 21.37
CA ARG A 100 31.38 -3.56 20.80
C ARG A 100 29.89 -3.56 20.42
N PRO A 101 29.08 -2.57 20.87
CA PRO A 101 27.62 -2.60 20.73
C PRO A 101 27.14 -2.41 19.28
N ARG A 102 26.20 -3.24 18.82
CA ARG A 102 25.52 -3.13 17.52
C ARG A 102 24.18 -2.39 17.68
N SER A 103 23.74 -1.70 16.64
CA SER A 103 22.39 -1.13 16.57
C SER A 103 21.54 -1.96 15.61
N PHE A 104 20.28 -2.22 15.97
CA PHE A 104 19.33 -2.96 15.13
C PHE A 104 18.15 -2.06 14.76
N ILE A 105 17.77 -2.09 13.48
CA ILE A 105 16.58 -1.44 12.95
C ILE A 105 15.67 -2.55 12.43
N PHE A 106 14.47 -2.65 12.97
CA PHE A 106 13.47 -3.63 12.51
C PHE A 106 12.51 -2.92 11.55
N GLN A 107 12.40 -3.44 10.33
CA GLN A 107 11.46 -2.95 9.32
C GLN A 107 10.55 -4.13 8.94
N ALA A 108 9.25 -3.94 9.13
CA ALA A 108 8.26 -4.94 8.76
C ALA A 108 7.46 -4.45 7.54
N PHE A 109 7.46 -5.27 6.50
CA PHE A 109 6.70 -5.07 5.28
C PHE A 109 5.27 -5.61 5.41
N THR A 110 4.36 -5.04 4.61
CA THR A 110 3.11 -5.73 4.25
C THR A 110 2.73 -5.36 2.83
N ASN A 111 2.32 -6.36 2.04
CA ASN A 111 1.88 -6.13 0.67
C ASN A 111 0.53 -5.39 0.60
N LYS A 112 -0.17 -5.29 1.72
CA LYS A 112 -1.43 -4.54 1.81
C LYS A 112 -1.21 -3.02 1.79
N SER A 113 0.02 -2.54 1.97
CA SER A 113 0.36 -1.11 1.97
C SER A 113 0.86 -0.63 0.61
N GLY A 114 0.16 0.32 -0.01
CA GLY A 114 0.63 0.97 -1.24
C GLY A 114 1.91 1.79 -1.02
N PHE A 115 2.06 2.40 0.15
CA PHE A 115 3.26 3.13 0.53
C PHE A 115 4.49 2.22 0.64
N LEU A 116 4.36 1.08 1.33
CA LEU A 116 5.49 0.16 1.48
C LEU A 116 5.86 -0.48 0.13
N GLU A 117 4.89 -0.80 -0.73
CA GLU A 117 5.21 -1.23 -2.09
C GLU A 117 6.02 -0.17 -2.83
N CYS A 118 5.54 1.08 -2.88
CA CYS A 118 6.23 2.18 -3.56
C CYS A 118 7.63 2.44 -2.99
N LEU A 119 7.80 2.33 -1.67
CA LEU A 119 9.09 2.50 -1.01
C LEU A 119 10.12 1.48 -1.53
N TRP A 120 9.69 0.23 -1.70
CA TRP A 120 10.54 -0.89 -2.09
C TRP A 120 10.67 -1.08 -3.60
N SER A 121 9.76 -0.54 -4.39
CA SER A 121 9.85 -0.51 -5.85
C SER A 121 10.61 0.72 -6.37
N CYS A 122 10.70 1.80 -5.58
CA CYS A 122 11.41 3.01 -5.96
C CYS A 122 12.91 2.90 -5.69
N GLN A 123 13.69 2.91 -6.77
CA GLN A 123 15.15 2.81 -6.67
C GLN A 123 15.77 3.94 -5.83
N ALA A 124 15.28 5.18 -5.96
CA ALA A 124 15.80 6.33 -5.23
C ALA A 124 15.68 6.16 -3.70
N SER A 125 14.57 5.56 -3.24
CA SER A 125 14.36 5.25 -1.82
C SER A 125 15.40 4.27 -1.29
N LEU A 126 15.73 3.24 -2.07
CA LEU A 126 16.70 2.21 -1.68
C LEU A 126 18.15 2.70 -1.75
N VAL A 127 18.47 3.59 -2.69
CA VAL A 127 19.80 4.21 -2.80
C VAL A 127 20.18 4.95 -1.52
N ALA A 128 19.23 5.63 -0.88
CA ALA A 128 19.48 6.31 0.39
C ALA A 128 19.91 5.33 1.49
N LEU A 129 19.26 4.16 1.58
CA LEU A 129 19.64 3.11 2.53
C LEU A 129 21.05 2.58 2.25
N VAL A 130 21.34 2.24 0.99
CA VAL A 130 22.65 1.70 0.57
C VAL A 130 23.78 2.68 0.85
N ASN A 131 23.57 3.97 0.58
CA ASN A 131 24.61 4.99 0.70
C ASN A 131 24.81 5.51 2.14
N ARG A 132 23.79 5.41 3.00
CA ARG A 132 23.77 6.11 4.30
C ARG A 132 23.61 5.21 5.51
N LEU A 133 23.54 3.89 5.35
CA LEU A 133 23.46 2.98 6.51
C LEU A 133 24.77 3.03 7.32
N PRO A 134 24.74 3.42 8.61
CA PRO A 134 25.95 3.51 9.43
C PRO A 134 26.66 2.15 9.58
N GLN A 135 27.99 2.15 9.71
CA GLN A 135 28.84 0.95 9.71
C GLN A 135 28.51 -0.13 10.76
N ARG A 136 27.75 0.22 11.82
CA ARG A 136 27.42 -0.67 12.95
C ARG A 136 25.93 -0.87 13.15
N SER A 137 25.15 -0.37 12.19
CA SER A 137 23.71 -0.57 12.13
C SER A 137 23.41 -1.79 11.27
N HIS A 138 22.61 -2.69 11.85
CA HIS A 138 22.03 -3.83 11.20
C HIS A 138 20.55 -3.56 10.95
N VAL A 139 20.04 -4.04 9.82
CA VAL A 139 18.63 -3.92 9.48
C VAL A 139 18.04 -5.32 9.40
N VAL A 140 16.93 -5.54 10.09
CA VAL A 140 16.17 -6.79 10.07
C VAL A 140 14.87 -6.53 9.31
N PHE A 141 14.76 -7.15 8.15
CA PHE A 141 13.59 -7.10 7.28
C PHE A 141 12.65 -8.26 7.59
N LEU A 142 11.41 -7.90 7.90
CA LEU A 142 10.33 -8.77 8.32
C LEU A 142 9.12 -8.56 7.41
N SER A 143 8.12 -9.44 7.52
CA SER A 143 6.80 -9.20 6.92
C SER A 143 5.72 -9.52 7.94
N PHE A 144 4.65 -8.72 7.94
CA PHE A 144 3.44 -9.01 8.70
C PHE A 144 2.59 -10.10 8.07
N ASP A 145 2.76 -10.36 6.77
CA ASP A 145 1.90 -11.26 6.01
C ASP A 145 2.45 -12.69 5.99
N ASP A 146 1.57 -13.68 5.79
CA ASP A 146 1.94 -15.09 5.60
C ASP A 146 2.87 -15.31 4.40
N SER A 147 2.90 -14.35 3.48
CA SER A 147 3.85 -14.29 2.37
C SER A 147 5.27 -13.91 2.77
N ALA A 148 5.60 -13.82 4.07
CA ALA A 148 6.90 -13.36 4.58
C ALA A 148 8.10 -13.93 3.84
N SER A 149 8.11 -15.23 3.59
CA SER A 149 9.17 -15.91 2.84
C SER A 149 9.37 -15.33 1.43
N THR A 150 8.29 -15.05 0.71
CA THR A 150 8.32 -14.47 -0.63
C THR A 150 8.66 -12.98 -0.57
N ASP A 151 8.09 -12.26 0.38
CA ASP A 151 8.27 -10.80 0.56
C ASP A 151 9.74 -10.46 0.85
N VAL A 152 10.36 -11.11 1.83
CA VAL A 152 11.76 -10.80 2.20
C VAL A 152 12.75 -11.21 1.11
N ARG A 153 12.47 -12.25 0.32
CA ARG A 153 13.27 -12.58 -0.87
C ARG A 153 13.12 -11.51 -1.96
N TRP A 154 11.91 -11.01 -2.17
CA TRP A 154 11.68 -9.91 -3.10
C TRP A 154 12.41 -8.64 -2.64
N MET A 155 12.29 -8.24 -1.38
CA MET A 155 13.02 -7.11 -0.79
C MET A 155 14.54 -7.26 -0.93
N LYS A 156 15.08 -8.46 -0.66
CA LYS A 156 16.51 -8.77 -0.85
C LYS A 156 16.94 -8.55 -2.31
N ARG A 157 16.15 -9.03 -3.28
CA ARG A 157 16.45 -8.80 -4.72
C ARG A 157 16.48 -7.32 -5.08
N GLN A 158 15.54 -6.53 -4.57
CA GLN A 158 15.52 -5.08 -4.83
C GLN A 158 16.79 -4.40 -4.29
N LEU A 159 17.17 -4.68 -3.04
CA LEU A 159 18.36 -4.09 -2.43
C LEU A 159 19.66 -4.55 -3.09
N VAL A 160 19.79 -5.84 -3.37
CA VAL A 160 20.98 -6.38 -4.04
C VAL A 160 21.14 -5.74 -5.41
N GLY A 161 20.08 -5.59 -6.20
CA GLY A 161 20.15 -4.91 -7.49
C GLY A 161 20.65 -3.46 -7.38
N VAL A 162 20.17 -2.71 -6.37
CA VAL A 162 20.66 -1.35 -6.11
C VAL A 162 22.11 -1.33 -5.63
N MET A 163 22.50 -2.30 -4.79
CA MET A 163 23.87 -2.44 -4.31
C MET A 163 24.84 -2.76 -5.45
N GLU A 164 24.46 -3.63 -6.39
CA GLU A 164 25.28 -3.97 -7.57
C GLU A 164 25.53 -2.75 -8.47
N GLU A 165 24.52 -1.89 -8.64
CA GLU A 165 24.67 -0.65 -9.43
C GLU A 165 25.55 0.39 -8.69
N ARG A 166 25.41 0.52 -7.37
CA ARG A 166 26.00 1.61 -6.59
C ARG A 166 27.36 1.28 -5.98
N LEU A 167 27.57 0.04 -5.56
CA LEU A 167 28.76 -0.40 -4.84
C LEU A 167 29.71 -1.15 -5.79
N LYS A 168 30.66 -0.42 -6.36
CA LYS A 168 31.70 -1.00 -7.22
C LYS A 168 32.77 -1.79 -6.45
N ASN A 169 32.83 -1.60 -5.12
CA ASN A 169 33.81 -2.26 -4.26
C ASN A 169 33.20 -3.52 -3.62
N ILE A 170 33.75 -4.69 -3.96
CA ILE A 170 33.30 -6.00 -3.45
C ILE A 170 33.34 -6.08 -1.93
N SER A 171 34.34 -5.48 -1.28
CA SER A 171 34.45 -5.47 0.19
C SER A 171 33.32 -4.66 0.82
N MET A 172 32.98 -3.50 0.25
CA MET A 172 31.87 -2.69 0.74
C MET A 172 30.53 -3.38 0.52
N PHE A 173 30.37 -4.03 -0.63
CA PHE A 173 29.19 -4.83 -0.93
C PHE A 173 28.99 -5.95 0.10
N LYS A 174 30.05 -6.73 0.37
CA LYS A 174 30.02 -7.82 1.36
C LYS A 174 29.79 -7.30 2.78
N ASP A 175 30.44 -6.21 3.17
CA ASP A 175 30.22 -5.57 4.46
C ASP A 175 28.75 -5.18 4.64
N LEU A 176 28.20 -4.44 3.68
CA LEU A 176 26.81 -3.99 3.76
C LEU A 176 25.85 -5.18 3.79
N LEU A 177 26.02 -6.15 2.90
CA LEU A 177 25.15 -7.32 2.82
C LEU A 177 25.14 -8.11 4.14
N SER A 178 26.29 -8.23 4.81
CA SER A 178 26.40 -8.92 6.11
C SER A 178 25.62 -8.24 7.25
N ARG A 179 25.18 -7.00 7.04
CA ARG A 179 24.40 -6.20 8.01
C ARG A 179 22.90 -6.15 7.68
N LEU A 180 22.48 -6.77 6.58
CA LEU A 180 21.08 -6.83 6.14
C LEU A 180 20.54 -8.24 6.35
N HIS A 181 19.56 -8.37 7.24
CA HIS A 181 19.03 -9.65 7.69
C HIS A 181 17.60 -9.81 7.20
N PHE A 182 17.30 -10.88 6.49
CA PHE A 182 15.99 -11.12 5.88
C PHE A 182 15.33 -12.33 6.54
N VAL A 183 14.27 -12.12 7.32
CA VAL A 183 13.63 -13.16 8.13
C VAL A 183 12.40 -13.72 7.39
N PRO A 184 12.40 -14.98 6.94
CA PRO A 184 11.32 -15.56 6.14
C PRO A 184 10.11 -16.02 6.97
N ILE A 185 10.09 -15.72 8.28
CA ILE A 185 9.03 -16.06 9.23
C ILE A 185 8.18 -14.80 9.45
N PRO A 186 6.83 -14.88 9.37
CA PRO A 186 5.98 -13.72 9.60
C PRO A 186 6.12 -13.20 11.03
N VAL A 187 5.92 -11.89 11.22
CA VAL A 187 6.12 -11.21 12.52
C VAL A 187 5.37 -11.94 13.63
N TYR A 188 4.10 -12.32 13.44
CA TYR A 188 3.33 -12.97 14.50
C TYR A 188 3.89 -14.34 14.96
N ALA A 189 4.75 -14.99 14.16
CA ALA A 189 5.28 -16.33 14.42
C ALA A 189 6.71 -16.36 14.97
N LEU A 190 7.32 -15.21 15.30
CA LEU A 190 8.72 -15.14 15.75
C LEU A 190 8.97 -15.74 17.14
N GLY A 191 7.93 -16.00 17.94
CA GLY A 191 8.06 -16.63 19.26
C GLY A 191 8.87 -15.85 20.29
N ASN A 192 9.04 -14.53 20.11
CA ASN A 192 9.82 -13.66 20.99
C ASN A 192 9.09 -12.33 21.25
N TRP A 193 9.78 -11.31 21.76
CA TRP A 193 9.19 -10.02 22.14
C TRP A 193 8.90 -9.06 20.97
N ILE A 194 9.57 -9.25 19.82
CA ILE A 194 9.48 -8.35 18.66
C ILE A 194 8.03 -8.11 18.19
N PRO A 195 7.16 -9.15 18.11
CA PRO A 195 5.78 -8.96 17.66
C PRO A 195 5.02 -8.06 18.64
N ALA A 196 5.23 -8.22 19.94
CA ALA A 196 4.59 -7.40 20.96
C ALA A 196 4.92 -5.91 20.79
N ILE A 197 6.16 -5.56 20.43
CA ILE A 197 6.55 -4.18 20.12
C ILE A 197 5.84 -3.65 18.88
N PHE A 198 5.83 -4.41 17.78
CA PHE A 198 5.15 -3.97 16.56
C PHE A 198 3.65 -3.72 16.77
N TYR A 199 3.00 -4.53 17.61
CA TYR A 199 1.58 -4.37 17.92
C TYR A 199 1.32 -3.28 18.97
N ALA A 200 2.19 -3.11 19.98
CA ALA A 200 2.04 -2.09 21.01
C ALA A 200 2.33 -0.69 20.46
N TRP A 201 3.37 -0.53 19.65
CA TRP A 201 3.83 0.75 19.10
C TRP A 201 3.27 1.03 17.71
N ARG A 202 2.17 0.36 17.34
CA ARG A 202 1.47 0.66 16.11
C ARG A 202 1.03 2.12 16.11
N CYS A 203 1.08 2.75 14.95
CA CYS A 203 0.44 4.03 14.72
C CYS A 203 -1.06 3.88 15.04
N GLN A 204 -1.56 4.68 15.98
CA GLN A 204 -2.98 4.80 16.31
C GLN A 204 -3.36 6.23 15.97
N ASP A 205 -4.52 6.43 15.32
CA ASP A 205 -5.11 7.73 14.90
C ASP A 205 -4.97 8.09 13.38
N HIS A 206 -5.22 9.34 13.03
CA HIS A 206 -5.26 9.88 11.67
C HIS A 206 -3.97 9.55 10.89
N ASN A 207 -4.12 9.17 9.62
CA ASN A 207 -3.06 8.71 8.73
C ASN A 207 -2.35 7.41 9.18
N CYS A 208 -2.84 6.76 10.23
CA CYS A 208 -2.42 5.42 10.61
C CYS A 208 -3.34 4.37 9.97
N GLY A 209 -2.77 3.50 9.12
CA GLY A 209 -3.49 2.34 8.56
C GLY A 209 -3.15 2.08 7.10
N LEU A 210 -3.79 1.04 6.56
CA LEU A 210 -3.63 0.66 5.16
C LEU A 210 -4.74 1.36 4.36
N ALA A 211 -4.38 2.42 3.63
CA ALA A 211 -5.31 3.11 2.76
C ALA A 211 -5.76 2.17 1.62
N GLN A 212 -7.06 1.89 1.57
CA GLN A 212 -7.67 1.11 0.51
C GLN A 212 -8.79 1.91 -0.16
N VAL A 213 -9.07 1.54 -1.39
CA VAL A 213 -10.22 1.99 -2.16
C VAL A 213 -11.15 0.80 -2.38
N ALA A 214 -12.44 0.99 -2.07
CA ALA A 214 -13.48 0.01 -2.34
C ALA A 214 -14.35 0.52 -3.47
N PHE A 215 -14.40 -0.21 -4.58
CA PHE A 215 -15.32 -0.01 -5.69
C PHE A 215 -16.52 -0.92 -5.48
N THR A 216 -17.71 -0.34 -5.47
CA THR A 216 -18.96 -1.10 -5.37
C THR A 216 -19.86 -0.78 -6.55
N SER A 217 -20.35 -1.81 -7.24
CA SER A 217 -21.38 -1.69 -8.27
C SER A 217 -22.63 -2.45 -7.82
N PRO A 218 -23.73 -1.74 -7.50
CA PRO A 218 -25.01 -2.38 -7.15
C PRO A 218 -25.56 -3.25 -8.27
N GLU A 219 -25.39 -2.80 -9.52
CA GLU A 219 -25.87 -3.47 -10.73
C GLU A 219 -25.15 -4.80 -10.97
N LEU A 220 -23.83 -4.81 -10.83
CA LEU A 220 -23.00 -6.01 -11.03
C LEU A 220 -22.90 -6.87 -9.77
N LYS A 221 -23.42 -6.40 -8.63
CA LYS A 221 -23.26 -7.01 -7.29
C LYS A 221 -21.79 -7.34 -6.98
N LEU A 222 -20.89 -6.46 -7.44
CA LEU A 222 -19.44 -6.66 -7.35
C LEU A 222 -18.83 -5.65 -6.38
N THR A 223 -17.89 -6.11 -5.56
CA THR A 223 -17.05 -5.26 -4.73
C THR A 223 -15.58 -5.58 -5.03
N VAL A 224 -14.83 -4.58 -5.47
CA VAL A 224 -13.39 -4.68 -5.69
C VAL A 224 -12.69 -3.82 -4.64
N VAL A 225 -11.74 -4.41 -3.91
CA VAL A 225 -10.91 -3.68 -2.94
C VAL A 225 -9.48 -3.67 -3.45
N ALA A 226 -8.93 -2.47 -3.59
CA ALA A 226 -7.54 -2.28 -3.98
C ALA A 226 -6.82 -1.42 -2.95
N LYS A 227 -5.53 -1.69 -2.76
CA LYS A 227 -4.66 -0.77 -2.02
C LYS A 227 -4.45 0.50 -2.84
N ARG A 228 -4.36 1.62 -2.14
CA ARG A 228 -4.06 2.92 -2.75
C ARG A 228 -2.86 3.55 -2.05
N LEU A 229 -2.18 4.42 -2.79
CA LEU A 229 -1.16 5.32 -2.28
C LEU A 229 -1.68 6.74 -2.46
N ASP A 230 -1.83 7.45 -1.35
CA ASP A 230 -2.29 8.85 -1.38
C ASP A 230 -1.11 9.75 -1.78
N ALA A 231 -1.42 10.86 -2.46
CA ALA A 231 -0.40 11.84 -2.84
C ALA A 231 0.28 12.46 -1.61
N ARG A 232 1.50 12.99 -1.80
CA ARG A 232 2.23 13.68 -0.72
C ARG A 232 1.51 14.94 -0.24
N TYR A 233 1.66 15.21 1.06
CA TYR A 233 1.13 16.39 1.74
C TYR A 233 1.64 17.73 1.19
N ASP A 234 2.76 17.74 0.46
CA ASP A 234 3.41 18.97 0.01
C ASP A 234 2.56 19.76 -1.00
N TRP A 235 1.64 19.10 -1.72
CA TRP A 235 0.80 19.76 -2.73
C TRP A 235 -0.67 19.29 -2.74
N ILE A 236 -1.02 18.22 -2.01
CA ILE A 236 -2.41 17.79 -1.80
C ILE A 236 -2.72 17.75 -0.32
N MET A 237 -3.55 18.69 0.13
CA MET A 237 -3.93 18.85 1.54
C MET A 237 -5.30 18.25 1.86
N LYS A 238 -5.99 17.68 0.86
CA LYS A 238 -7.33 17.12 1.02
C LYS A 238 -7.29 15.62 1.22
N ILE A 239 -8.10 15.19 2.19
CA ILE A 239 -8.37 13.79 2.49
C ILE A 239 -9.65 13.34 1.80
N TRP A 240 -9.71 12.05 1.50
CA TRP A 240 -10.95 11.39 1.11
C TRP A 240 -11.95 11.45 2.28
N ARG A 241 -13.23 11.60 1.98
CA ARG A 241 -14.29 11.48 2.98
C ARG A 241 -14.77 10.04 3.02
N SER A 242 -15.29 9.61 4.15
CA SER A 242 -15.93 8.30 4.31
C SER A 242 -17.34 8.21 3.68
N ALA A 243 -17.56 8.90 2.57
CA ALA A 243 -18.80 8.91 1.79
C ALA A 243 -18.56 8.24 0.42
N PRO A 244 -19.60 7.64 -0.19
CA PRO A 244 -19.51 7.13 -1.53
C PRO A 244 -19.35 8.27 -2.56
N TYR A 245 -18.52 8.04 -3.57
CA TYR A 245 -18.34 8.95 -4.71
C TYR A 245 -18.70 8.27 -6.03
N ILE A 246 -19.30 9.00 -6.96
CA ILE A 246 -19.49 8.53 -8.33
C ILE A 246 -18.14 8.56 -9.05
N LEU A 247 -17.81 7.47 -9.76
CA LEU A 247 -16.59 7.35 -10.55
C LEU A 247 -16.88 7.61 -12.03
N ARG A 248 -16.04 8.39 -12.72
CA ARG A 248 -16.15 8.64 -14.17
C ARG A 248 -14.79 8.59 -14.85
N ASP A 249 -14.77 8.07 -16.07
CA ASP A 249 -13.56 8.04 -16.90
C ASP A 249 -13.12 9.46 -17.28
N GLY A 250 -11.89 9.80 -16.90
CA GLY A 250 -11.22 11.06 -17.21
C GLY A 250 -10.09 10.93 -18.24
N GLY A 251 -9.90 9.76 -18.84
CA GLY A 251 -8.82 9.51 -19.80
C GLY A 251 -7.44 9.50 -19.13
N ASP A 252 -6.48 10.24 -19.70
CA ASP A 252 -5.12 10.37 -19.15
C ASP A 252 -4.97 11.57 -18.19
N GLY A 253 -6.01 12.41 -18.03
CA GLY A 253 -5.96 13.60 -17.20
C GLY A 253 -5.04 14.73 -17.69
N CYS A 254 -4.39 14.61 -18.85
CA CYS A 254 -3.50 15.64 -19.37
C CYS A 254 -4.23 16.85 -19.98
N ASN A 255 -5.55 16.75 -20.15
CA ASN A 255 -6.41 17.85 -20.59
C ASN A 255 -7.60 18.03 -19.64
N ILE A 256 -8.13 19.26 -19.59
CA ILE A 256 -9.37 19.57 -18.88
C ILE A 256 -10.54 18.83 -19.57
N SER A 257 -11.43 18.22 -18.79
CA SER A 257 -12.56 17.43 -19.30
C SER A 257 -13.81 17.63 -18.45
N SER A 258 -14.88 18.17 -19.03
CA SER A 258 -16.15 18.37 -18.30
C SER A 258 -16.86 17.07 -17.90
N ARG A 259 -16.41 15.92 -18.39
CA ARG A 259 -17.03 14.60 -18.10
C ARG A 259 -16.98 14.24 -16.63
N VAL A 260 -15.92 14.64 -15.93
CA VAL A 260 -15.67 14.28 -14.52
C VAL A 260 -16.27 15.27 -13.52
N LYS A 261 -16.98 16.30 -14.00
CA LYS A 261 -17.59 17.32 -13.15
C LYS A 261 -18.52 16.69 -12.10
N GLY A 262 -18.28 16.99 -10.83
CA GLY A 262 -19.06 16.48 -9.71
C GLY A 262 -18.84 14.99 -9.40
N ALA A 263 -17.82 14.36 -10.00
CA ALA A 263 -17.47 12.96 -9.80
C ALA A 263 -15.98 12.82 -9.44
N VAL A 264 -15.57 11.63 -9.04
CA VAL A 264 -14.16 11.26 -8.95
C VAL A 264 -13.69 10.92 -10.36
N ALA A 265 -12.63 11.63 -10.80
CA ALA A 265 -11.99 11.36 -12.07
C ALA A 265 -11.14 10.09 -11.95
N PHE A 266 -11.45 9.10 -12.77
CA PHE A 266 -10.66 7.88 -12.90
C PHE A 266 -9.77 8.00 -14.13
N ILE A 267 -8.46 8.06 -13.93
CA ILE A 267 -7.52 8.38 -15.00
C ILE A 267 -6.34 7.41 -15.03
N SER A 268 -5.72 7.25 -16.19
CA SER A 268 -4.50 6.44 -16.33
C SER A 268 -3.24 7.19 -15.91
N ASP A 269 -2.18 6.44 -15.56
CA ASP A 269 -0.81 6.94 -15.43
C ASP A 269 -0.15 7.25 -16.79
N GLU A 270 -0.84 7.01 -17.91
CA GLU A 270 -0.34 7.24 -19.27
C GLU A 270 -0.39 8.73 -19.67
N GLY A 271 0.17 9.09 -20.83
CA GLY A 271 0.17 10.46 -21.30
C GLY A 271 1.44 11.22 -20.95
N ASN A 272 1.60 12.40 -21.55
CA ASN A 272 2.85 13.16 -21.51
C ASN A 272 2.74 14.40 -20.61
N CYS A 273 2.30 14.21 -19.37
CA CYS A 273 2.20 15.27 -18.36
C CYS A 273 2.48 14.73 -16.95
N SER A 274 2.89 15.63 -16.03
CA SER A 274 3.19 15.26 -14.64
C SER A 274 1.93 14.82 -13.88
N TYR A 275 2.09 14.06 -12.78
CA TYR A 275 0.97 13.76 -11.88
C TYR A 275 0.32 15.03 -11.33
N PHE A 276 1.12 16.06 -11.06
CA PHE A 276 0.61 17.38 -10.71
C PHE A 276 -0.34 17.93 -11.78
N THR A 277 0.11 17.95 -13.04
CA THR A 277 -0.69 18.42 -14.19
C THR A 277 -1.99 17.62 -14.33
N LYS A 278 -1.93 16.30 -14.15
CA LYS A 278 -3.13 15.45 -14.17
C LYS A 278 -4.15 15.88 -13.13
N VAL A 279 -3.72 16.02 -11.88
CA VAL A 279 -4.63 16.33 -10.77
C VAL A 279 -5.16 17.76 -10.89
N ILE A 280 -4.34 18.75 -11.25
CA ILE A 280 -4.80 20.14 -11.39
C ILE A 280 -5.80 20.30 -12.55
N ASN A 281 -5.63 19.57 -13.65
CA ASN A 281 -6.59 19.57 -14.75
C ASN A 281 -7.94 18.98 -14.32
N MET A 282 -7.93 17.88 -13.58
CA MET A 282 -9.16 17.28 -13.04
C MET A 282 -9.83 18.18 -12.00
N ALA A 283 -9.05 18.87 -11.15
CA ALA A 283 -9.57 19.88 -10.23
C ALA A 283 -10.22 21.05 -10.98
N THR A 284 -9.56 21.55 -12.03
CA THR A 284 -10.09 22.60 -12.91
C THR A 284 -11.35 22.14 -13.65
N SER A 285 -11.44 20.84 -13.94
CA SER A 285 -12.63 20.17 -14.49
C SER A 285 -13.78 20.01 -13.48
N GLN A 286 -13.63 20.52 -12.26
CA GLN A 286 -14.60 20.42 -11.17
C GLN A 286 -14.83 18.97 -10.71
N ALA A 287 -13.81 18.11 -10.80
CA ALA A 287 -13.83 16.79 -10.16
C ALA A 287 -13.83 16.92 -8.63
N LEU A 288 -14.41 15.95 -7.94
CA LEU A 288 -14.41 15.86 -6.48
C LEU A 288 -13.15 15.20 -5.90
N GLY A 289 -12.38 14.52 -6.75
CA GLY A 289 -11.15 13.80 -6.40
C GLY A 289 -10.58 13.09 -7.63
N VAL A 290 -9.37 12.57 -7.52
CA VAL A 290 -8.69 11.86 -8.61
C VAL A 290 -8.19 10.50 -8.16
N LEU A 291 -8.53 9.46 -8.92
CA LEU A 291 -7.93 8.15 -8.79
C LEU A 291 -7.14 7.85 -10.05
N VAL A 292 -5.82 7.76 -9.89
CA VAL A 292 -4.90 7.37 -10.94
C VAL A 292 -4.71 5.86 -10.88
N TYR A 293 -4.86 5.16 -12.00
CA TYR A 293 -4.47 3.76 -12.09
C TYR A 293 -3.17 3.60 -12.86
N VAL A 294 -2.26 2.80 -12.32
CA VAL A 294 -1.00 2.42 -12.95
C VAL A 294 -1.28 1.34 -13.98
N ARG A 295 -0.63 1.40 -15.15
CA ARG A 295 -0.67 0.35 -16.17
C ARG A 295 -0.32 -1.04 -15.62
N PRO A 296 -0.88 -2.11 -16.21
CA PRO A 296 -0.58 -3.48 -15.80
C PRO A 296 0.92 -3.79 -15.77
N GLY A 297 1.37 -4.41 -14.67
CA GLY A 297 2.76 -4.87 -14.50
C GLY A 297 3.74 -3.82 -13.99
N LEU A 298 3.32 -2.55 -13.83
CA LEU A 298 4.15 -1.52 -13.20
C LEU A 298 3.81 -1.40 -11.71
N PRO A 299 4.81 -1.10 -10.86
CA PRO A 299 4.59 -0.89 -9.43
C PRO A 299 3.91 0.46 -9.17
N LEU A 300 3.31 0.62 -7.99
CA LEU A 300 2.87 1.94 -7.53
C LEU A 300 4.05 2.90 -7.46
N GLN A 301 3.80 4.15 -7.89
CA GLN A 301 4.76 5.23 -7.86
C GLN A 301 4.23 6.40 -7.05
N ASP A 302 5.14 7.11 -6.40
CA ASP A 302 4.81 8.31 -5.64
C ASP A 302 4.34 9.41 -6.59
N MET A 303 3.15 9.97 -6.33
CA MET A 303 2.66 11.13 -7.06
C MET A 303 3.35 12.37 -6.49
N ASN A 304 4.47 12.73 -7.10
CA ASN A 304 5.30 13.85 -6.68
C ASN A 304 5.10 15.10 -7.56
N CYS A 305 5.39 16.25 -6.98
CA CYS A 305 5.46 17.54 -7.66
C CYS A 305 6.91 17.85 -8.07
N GLN A 306 7.10 18.73 -9.05
CA GLN A 306 8.41 19.17 -9.52
C GLN A 306 8.54 20.69 -9.51
N GLY A 307 9.58 21.20 -8.84
CA GLY A 307 9.91 22.62 -8.84
C GLY A 307 8.75 23.50 -8.34
N ALA A 308 8.27 24.41 -9.17
CA ALA A 308 7.20 25.34 -8.82
C ALA A 308 5.82 24.68 -8.61
N GLU A 309 5.62 23.46 -9.13
CA GLU A 309 4.39 22.68 -8.86
C GLU A 309 4.19 22.49 -7.35
N CYS A 310 5.27 22.28 -6.60
CA CYS A 310 5.26 22.07 -5.15
C CYS A 310 4.84 23.31 -4.34
N LEU A 311 4.74 24.48 -4.98
CA LEU A 311 4.28 25.72 -4.34
C LEU A 311 2.77 25.95 -4.53
N THR A 312 2.10 25.07 -5.30
CA THR A 312 0.68 25.20 -5.62
C THR A 312 -0.12 24.15 -4.87
N ALA A 313 -1.02 24.60 -4.00
CA ALA A 313 -1.91 23.71 -3.27
C ALA A 313 -3.09 23.28 -4.15
N ILE A 314 -3.33 21.96 -4.23
CA ILE A 314 -4.51 21.39 -4.87
C ILE A 314 -5.53 20.98 -3.81
N ASN A 315 -6.77 21.39 -4.04
CA ASN A 315 -7.86 21.31 -3.06
C ASN A 315 -8.86 20.17 -3.34
N ILE A 316 -8.40 19.06 -3.93
CA ILE A 316 -9.16 17.81 -4.07
C ILE A 316 -8.25 16.64 -3.68
N PRO A 317 -8.78 15.56 -3.08
CA PRO A 317 -7.98 14.38 -2.75
C PRO A 317 -7.54 13.66 -4.03
N ALA A 318 -6.35 13.07 -4.00
CA ALA A 318 -5.88 12.21 -5.08
C ALA A 318 -5.10 11.01 -4.55
N SER A 319 -5.29 9.87 -5.20
CA SER A 319 -4.56 8.63 -4.91
C SER A 319 -4.22 7.90 -6.19
N ILE A 320 -3.18 7.09 -6.12
CA ILE A 320 -2.79 6.15 -7.17
C ILE A 320 -3.00 4.71 -6.71
N MET A 321 -3.40 3.83 -7.64
CA MET A 321 -3.65 2.43 -7.38
C MET A 321 -3.27 1.55 -8.57
N HIS A 322 -3.32 0.24 -8.37
CA HIS A 322 -3.10 -0.73 -9.45
C HIS A 322 -4.31 -0.80 -10.40
N PHE A 323 -4.04 -1.13 -11.66
CA PHE A 323 -5.06 -1.47 -12.66
C PHE A 323 -6.08 -2.48 -12.11
N GLN A 324 -7.36 -2.12 -12.11
CA GLN A 324 -8.48 -3.01 -11.75
C GLN A 324 -9.31 -3.30 -12.99
N LYS A 325 -9.12 -4.49 -13.59
CA LYS A 325 -9.75 -4.87 -14.87
C LYS A 325 -11.26 -4.67 -14.86
N ASP A 326 -11.94 -5.19 -13.85
CA ASP A 326 -13.41 -5.15 -13.77
C ASP A 326 -13.95 -3.72 -13.64
N VAL A 327 -13.20 -2.82 -12.98
CA VAL A 327 -13.58 -1.40 -12.84
C VAL A 327 -13.39 -0.68 -14.18
N ILE A 328 -12.26 -0.92 -14.85
CA ILE A 328 -11.91 -0.27 -16.12
C ILE A 328 -12.84 -0.72 -17.24
N ASP A 329 -13.07 -2.03 -17.37
CA ASP A 329 -13.94 -2.60 -18.39
C ASP A 329 -15.41 -2.18 -18.21
N ALA A 330 -15.80 -1.73 -17.01
CA ALA A 330 -17.14 -1.25 -16.73
C ALA A 330 -17.32 0.27 -16.93
N LEU A 331 -16.24 1.04 -16.94
CA LEU A 331 -16.26 2.50 -17.18
C LEU A 331 -16.12 2.88 -18.66
N ARG A 332 -15.62 1.95 -19.49
CA ARG A 332 -15.46 2.10 -20.95
C ARG A 332 -16.59 1.41 -21.70
#